data_AF-Q4RSI6-F1
#
_entry.id   AF-Q4RSI6-F1
#
_cell.length_a   1.000
_cell.length_b   1.000
_cell.length_c   1.000
_cell.angle_alpha   90.00
_cell.angle_beta   90.00
_cell.angle_gamma   90.00
#
_symmetry.space_group_name_H-M   'P 1'
#
loop_
_entity.id
_entity.type
_entity.pdbx_description
1 polymer ?
#
loop_
_entity_poly.entity_id
_entity_poly.type
_entity_poly.pdbx_seq_one_letter_code
_entity_poly.pdbx_strand_id
1 'polypeptide(L)' 'KSRRGILRRAVFSEEQRKELERTFRRQKYISKTDRNKLAAELSLKESQVKIWFQNRRMKWRNCKEKEI' A
#
# COMPACT_ATOMS: atom_id res chain seq x y z
N LYS A 1 -16.15 -19.19 3.76
CA LYS A 1 -14.93 -18.36 3.82
C LYS A 1 -14.07 -18.66 2.59
N SER A 2 -14.22 -17.90 1.49
CA SER A 2 -13.55 -18.20 0.22
C SER A 2 -12.04 -18.01 0.36
N ARG A 3 -11.26 -19.09 0.19
CA ARG A 3 -9.81 -19.06 0.06
C ARG A 3 -9.51 -18.30 -1.22
N ARG A 4 -9.14 -17.02 -1.07
CA ARG A 4 -8.79 -16.13 -2.19
C ARG A 4 -7.70 -16.82 -3.00
N GLY A 5 -8.06 -17.20 -4.23
CA GLY A 5 -7.14 -17.80 -5.18
C GLY A 5 -5.86 -16.97 -5.31
N ILE A 6 -4.75 -17.64 -5.61
CA ILE A 6 -3.43 -17.04 -5.82
C ILE A 6 -3.57 -15.97 -6.91
N LEU A 7 -3.83 -14.73 -6.51
CA LEU A 7 -3.73 -13.58 -7.37
C LEU A 7 -2.25 -13.48 -7.71
N ARG A 8 -1.91 -13.57 -9.01
CA ARG A 8 -0.55 -13.35 -9.49
C ARG A 8 -0.01 -12.10 -8.81
N ARG A 9 1.12 -12.23 -8.14
CA ARG A 9 1.70 -11.14 -7.36
C ARG A 9 2.14 -10.06 -8.33
N ALA A 10 1.33 -9.01 -8.48
CA ALA A 10 1.71 -7.84 -9.24
C ALA A 10 2.95 -7.20 -8.57
N VAL A 11 4.01 -7.04 -9.34
CA VAL A 11 5.21 -6.31 -8.92
C VAL A 11 4.99 -4.85 -9.29
N PHE A 12 5.02 -3.96 -8.30
CA PHE A 12 4.95 -2.52 -8.55
C PHE A 12 6.25 -2.02 -9.18
N SER A 13 6.14 -1.16 -10.19
CA SER A 13 7.28 -0.46 -10.77
C SER A 13 8.00 0.38 -9.71
N GLU A 14 9.23 0.80 -9.99
CA GLU A 14 9.98 1.65 -9.06
C GLU A 14 9.29 3.00 -8.82
N GLU A 15 8.77 3.61 -9.88
CA GLU A 15 8.02 4.86 -9.80
C GLU A 15 6.75 4.72 -8.94
N GLN A 16 5.98 3.64 -9.15
CA GLN A 16 4.81 3.33 -8.34
C GLN A 16 5.19 3.16 -6.86
N ARG A 17 6.29 2.45 -6.57
CA ARG A 17 6.78 2.28 -5.19
C ARG A 17 7.18 3.62 -4.56
N LYS A 18 7.89 4.45 -5.31
CA LYS A 18 8.35 5.76 -4.84
C LYS A 18 7.19 6.65 -4.43
N GLU A 19 6.13 6.71 -5.23
CA GLU A 19 4.98 7.56 -4.92
C GLU A 19 4.10 6.99 -3.80
N LEU A 20 3.94 5.67 -3.73
CA LEU A 20 3.30 5.00 -2.59
C LEU A 20 4.05 5.32 -1.29
N GLU A 21 5.39 5.26 -1.30
CA GLU A 21 6.21 5.61 -0.14
C GLU A 21 6.17 7.09 0.20
N ARG A 22 6.21 7.98 -0.79
CA ARG A 22 6.07 9.43 -0.60
C ARG A 22 4.75 9.76 0.10
N THR A 23 3.66 9.18 -0.38
CA THR A 23 2.33 9.37 0.21
C THR A 23 2.28 8.78 1.62
N PHE A 24 2.84 7.59 1.84
CA PHE A 24 2.91 6.97 3.17
C PHE A 24 3.74 7.78 4.16
N ARG A 25 4.81 8.47 3.72
CA ARG A 25 5.61 9.35 4.58
C ARG A 25 4.76 10.52 5.09
N ARG A 26 3.95 11.12 4.22
CA ARG A 26 3.02 12.20 4.56
C ARG A 26 1.85 11.72 5.43
N GLN A 27 1.26 10.57 5.10
CA GLN A 27 0.05 10.07 5.75
C GLN A 27 0.06 8.54 5.85
N LYS A 28 0.12 8.00 7.08
CA LYS A 28 0.14 6.55 7.35
C LYS A 28 -1.22 5.87 7.10
N TYR A 29 -2.30 6.66 7.13
CA TYR A 29 -3.68 6.21 6.98
C TYR A 29 -4.41 7.14 6.02
N ILE A 30 -4.63 6.68 4.79
CA ILE A 30 -5.33 7.46 3.75
C ILE A 30 -6.82 7.07 3.66
N SER A 31 -7.68 8.03 3.32
CA SER A 31 -9.13 7.81 3.22
C SER A 31 -9.49 6.95 1.99
N LYS A 32 -10.77 6.59 1.82
CA LYS A 32 -11.24 5.91 0.59
C LYS A 32 -11.02 6.80 -0.65
N THR A 33 -11.29 8.10 -0.51
CA THR A 33 -11.14 9.08 -1.58
C THR A 33 -9.67 9.22 -2.00
N ASP A 34 -8.76 9.34 -1.04
CA ASP A 34 -7.33 9.47 -1.33
C ASP A 34 -6.76 8.18 -1.95
N ARG A 35 -7.26 7.01 -1.51
CA ARG A 35 -6.89 5.74 -2.13
C ARG A 35 -7.32 5.66 -3.59
N ASN A 36 -8.53 6.10 -3.92
CA ASN A 36 -9.01 6.12 -5.29
C ASN A 36 -8.19 7.06 -6.17
N LYS A 37 -7.85 8.25 -5.66
CA LYS A 37 -6.99 9.22 -6.37
C LYS A 37 -5.60 8.63 -6.65
N LEU A 38 -4.94 8.12 -5.62
CA LEU A 38 -3.60 7.52 -5.76
C LEU A 38 -3.61 6.28 -6.67
N ALA A 39 -4.69 5.50 -6.64
CA ALA A 39 -4.87 4.36 -7.53
C ALA A 39 -4.99 4.82 -9.00
N ALA A 40 -5.75 5.88 -9.28
CA ALA A 40 -5.86 6.44 -10.62
C ALA A 40 -4.53 7.02 -11.10
N GLU A 41 -3.82 7.78 -10.26
CA GLU A 41 -2.51 8.36 -10.59
C GLU A 41 -1.46 7.29 -10.93
N LEU A 42 -1.47 6.17 -10.21
CA LEU A 42 -0.50 5.08 -10.39
C LEU A 42 -0.94 4.01 -11.40
N SER A 43 -2.12 4.16 -12.02
CA SER A 43 -2.76 3.12 -12.84
C SER A 43 -2.85 1.76 -12.12
N LEU A 44 -3.24 1.79 -10.84
CA LEU A 44 -3.43 0.62 -9.98
C LEU A 44 -4.90 0.46 -9.58
N LYS A 45 -5.28 -0.72 -9.08
CA LYS A 45 -6.58 -0.91 -8.42
C LYS A 45 -6.54 -0.36 -6.99
N GLU A 46 -7.65 0.23 -6.54
CA GLU A 46 -7.80 0.70 -5.14
C GLU A 46 -7.50 -0.41 -4.13
N SER A 47 -7.84 -1.66 -4.46
CA SER A 47 -7.51 -2.83 -3.64
C SER A 47 -6.02 -3.10 -3.50
N GLN A 48 -5.22 -2.85 -4.55
CA GLN A 48 -3.76 -2.98 -4.51
C GLN A 48 -3.15 -1.90 -3.62
N VAL A 49 -3.62 -0.65 -3.74
CA VAL A 49 -3.19 0.46 -2.87
C VAL A 49 -3.56 0.17 -1.42
N LYS A 50 -4.79 -0.32 -1.16
CA LYS A 50 -5.24 -0.74 0.18
C LYS A 50 -4.32 -1.80 0.78
N ILE A 51 -4.03 -2.87 0.05
CA ILE A 51 -3.15 -3.97 0.51
C ILE A 51 -1.73 -3.45 0.75
N TRP A 52 -1.20 -2.60 -0.13
CA TRP A 52 0.13 -2.03 0.05
C TRP A 52 0.21 -1.18 1.33
N PHE A 53 -0.77 -0.30 1.58
CA PHE A 53 -0.80 0.51 2.80
C PHE A 53 -0.94 -0.35 4.06
N GLN A 54 -1.74 -1.42 4.01
CA GLN A 54 -1.83 -2.39 5.11
C GLN A 54 -0.47 -3.03 5.38
N ASN A 55 0.20 -3.58 4.37
CA ASN A 55 1.52 -4.20 4.49
C ASN A 55 2.59 -3.21 4.96
N ARG A 56 2.56 -1.98 4.46
CA ARG A 56 3.52 -0.94 4.85
C ARG A 56 3.37 -0.55 6.32
N ARG A 57 2.13 -0.47 6.83
CA ARG A 57 1.86 -0.26 8.26
C ARG A 57 2.33 -1.42 9.13
N MET A 58 2.14 -2.66 8.70
CA MET A 58 2.70 -3.83 9.41
C MET A 58 4.21 -3.68 9.54
N LYS A 59 4.92 -3.42 8.43
CA LYS A 59 6.38 -3.22 8.45
C LYS A 59 6.79 -2.05 9.34
N TRP A 60 6.05 -0.94 9.31
CA TRP A 60 6.33 0.23 10.14
C TRP A 60 6.18 -0.06 11.65
N ARG A 61 5.11 -0.76 12.06
CA ARG A 61 4.92 -1.16 13.46
C ARG A 61 6.01 -2.12 13.93
N ASN A 62 6.30 -3.15 13.12
CA ASN A 62 7.32 -4.14 13.44
C ASN A 62 8.75 -3.55 13.47
N CYS A 63 9.00 -2.44 12.76
CA CYS A 63 10.28 -1.72 12.86
C CYS A 63 10.38 -1.00 14.20
N LYS A 64 9.31 -0.29 14.61
CA LYS A 64 9.26 0.36 15.92
C LYS A 64 9.43 -0.62 17.09
N GLU A 65 8.85 -1.82 17.00
CA GLU A 65 8.98 -2.84 18.05
C GLU A 65 10.39 -3.45 18.15
N LYS A 66 11.24 -3.29 17.13
CA LYS A 66 12.63 -3.78 17.15
C LYS A 66 13.65 -2.71 17.57
N GLU A 67 13.21 -1.46 17.72
CA GLU A 67 14.03 -0.33 18.17
C GLU A 67 13.80 0.01 19.65
N ILE A 68 12.99 -0.79 20.37
CA ILE A 68 12.76 -0.71 21.81
C ILE A 68 13.48 -1.87 22.50
#